data_AF-A0A920QMI2-F1
#
_entry.id   AF-A0A920QMI2-F1
#
_cell.length_a   1.000
_cell.length_b   1.000
_cell.length_c   1.000
_cell.angle_alpha   90.00
_cell.angle_beta   90.00
_cell.angle_gamma   90.00
#
_symmetry.space_group_name_H-M   'P 1'
#
loop_
_entity.id
_entity.type
_entity.pdbx_description
1 polymer ?
#
loop_
_entity_poly.entity_id
_entity_poly.type
_entity_poly.pdbx_seq_one_letter_code
_entity_poly.pdbx_strand_id
1 'polypeptide(L)'
;MIQFFFAIIDLKTEKAVGICAYLRIQPLVGVIELGKIHFSPLLKKTTMATEAMYMMMRRAFDELCYRRCEWKCDALNAASRKTALRLGFTFEGIFRQALVYKGRNRDTAWYSVVDKNWPKLKKSFEIWLRPENFNSQGEQQISLSEIRNHLDV
;
A
#
# COMPACT_ATOMS: atom_id res chain seq x y z
N MET A 1 1.15 0.72 -22.37
CA MET A 1 0.83 0.18 -21.03
C MET A 1 0.19 1.32 -20.24
N ILE A 2 -1.09 1.19 -19.88
CA ILE A 2 -1.86 2.27 -19.23
C ILE A 2 -1.45 2.35 -17.74
N GLN A 3 -1.29 3.57 -17.23
CA GLN A 3 -1.06 3.87 -15.82
C GLN A 3 -2.10 4.91 -15.39
N PHE A 4 -2.73 4.74 -14.23
CA PHE A 4 -3.69 5.70 -13.69
C PHE A 4 -3.13 6.32 -12.42
N PHE A 5 -2.81 7.60 -12.48
CA PHE A 5 -2.26 8.37 -11.36
C PHE A 5 -3.37 9.06 -10.56
N PHE A 6 -3.15 9.14 -9.25
CA PHE A 6 -4.01 9.83 -8.29
C PHE A 6 -3.16 10.81 -7.49
N ALA A 7 -3.68 12.01 -7.30
CA ALA A 7 -3.20 12.93 -6.28
C ALA A 7 -3.81 12.56 -4.93
N ILE A 8 -3.01 12.60 -3.87
CA ILE A 8 -3.48 12.45 -2.49
C ILE A 8 -3.69 13.86 -1.96
N ILE A 9 -4.96 14.21 -1.71
CA ILE A 9 -5.36 15.52 -1.23
C ILE A 9 -5.61 15.46 0.27
N ASP A 10 -4.97 16.34 1.03
CA ASP A 10 -5.33 16.56 2.42
C ASP A 10 -6.61 17.40 2.47
N LEU A 11 -7.70 16.80 2.97
CA LEU A 11 -9.01 17.47 3.01
C LEU A 11 -9.05 18.68 3.95
N LYS A 12 -8.13 18.79 4.92
CA LYS A 12 -8.08 19.96 5.82
C LYS A 12 -7.50 21.19 5.14
N THR A 13 -6.51 20.98 4.28
CA THR A 13 -5.76 22.06 3.62
C THR A 13 -6.10 22.21 2.14
N GLU A 14 -6.84 21.26 1.58
CA GLU A 14 -7.16 21.10 0.15
C GLU A 14 -5.94 21.01 -0.76
N LYS A 15 -4.76 20.69 -0.19
CA LYS A 15 -3.50 20.62 -0.93
C LYS A 15 -3.16 19.19 -1.33
N ALA A 16 -2.57 19.05 -2.52
CA ALA A 16 -1.94 17.81 -2.94
C ALA A 16 -0.67 17.57 -2.11
N VAL A 17 -0.65 16.48 -1.34
CA VAL A 17 0.44 16.09 -0.42
C VAL A 17 1.14 14.80 -0.85
N GLY A 18 0.74 14.20 -1.96
CA GLY A 18 1.43 13.05 -2.54
C GLY A 18 0.77 12.54 -3.82
N ILE A 19 1.38 11.50 -4.40
CA ILE A 19 0.84 10.77 -5.54
C ILE A 19 0.96 9.26 -5.33
N CYS A 20 0.07 8.51 -5.98
CA CYS A 20 0.17 7.07 -6.18
C CYS A 20 -0.49 6.68 -7.50
N ALA A 21 -0.28 5.46 -7.98
CA ALA A 21 -0.85 5.01 -9.24
C ALA A 21 -1.17 3.52 -9.25
N TYR A 22 -2.15 3.16 -10.07
CA TYR A 22 -2.29 1.80 -10.57
C TYR A 22 -1.43 1.58 -11.80
N LEU A 23 -0.69 0.48 -11.81
CA LEU A 23 0.26 0.08 -12.83
C LEU A 23 -0.02 -1.37 -13.25
N ARG A 24 0.59 -1.82 -14.36
CA ARG A 24 0.56 -3.21 -14.84
C ARG A 24 -0.83 -3.85 -14.77
N ILE A 25 -1.81 -3.06 -15.19
CA ILE A 25 -3.23 -3.37 -15.12
C ILE A 25 -3.51 -4.47 -16.14
N GLN A 26 -3.97 -5.62 -15.66
CA GLN A 26 -4.32 -6.77 -16.47
C GLN A 26 -5.76 -7.19 -16.14
N PRO A 27 -6.78 -6.57 -16.76
CA PRO A 27 -8.18 -6.83 -16.44
C PRO A 27 -8.58 -8.29 -16.65
N LEU A 28 -8.11 -8.92 -17.74
CA LEU A 28 -8.45 -10.30 -18.09
C LEU A 28 -8.11 -11.32 -17.00
N VAL A 29 -7.06 -11.07 -16.22
CA VAL A 29 -6.61 -11.96 -15.13
C VAL A 29 -6.81 -11.36 -13.75
N GLY A 30 -7.40 -10.16 -13.66
CA GLY A 30 -7.65 -9.46 -12.40
C GLY A 30 -6.39 -9.16 -11.60
N VAL A 31 -5.30 -8.73 -12.26
CA VAL A 31 -4.04 -8.34 -11.60
C VAL A 31 -3.76 -6.86 -11.78
N ILE A 32 -3.47 -6.16 -10.69
CA ILE A 32 -3.14 -4.74 -10.67
C ILE A 32 -1.97 -4.48 -9.73
N GLU A 33 -1.13 -3.50 -10.04
CA GLU A 33 -0.02 -3.10 -9.18
C GLU A 33 -0.29 -1.72 -8.58
N LEU A 34 -0.10 -1.58 -7.27
CA LEU A 34 -0.05 -0.30 -6.58
C LEU A 34 1.40 0.19 -6.54
N GLY A 35 1.66 1.33 -7.17
CA GLY A 35 3.02 1.85 -7.32
C GLY A 35 3.08 3.33 -7.61
N LYS A 36 4.25 3.80 -8.09
CA LYS A 36 4.58 5.23 -8.28
C LYS A 36 4.22 6.09 -7.06
N ILE A 37 4.41 5.53 -5.86
CA ILE A 37 4.07 6.18 -4.60
C ILE A 37 5.14 7.22 -4.28
N HIS A 38 4.72 8.47 -4.13
CA HIS A 38 5.58 9.56 -3.69
C HIS A 38 4.83 10.43 -2.69
N PHE A 39 5.25 10.39 -1.43
CA PHE A 39 4.65 11.16 -0.35
C PHE A 39 5.52 12.36 -0.03
N SER A 40 4.89 13.54 0.09
CA SER A 40 5.55 14.72 0.65
C SER A 40 5.86 14.50 2.15
N PRO A 41 6.74 15.33 2.76
CA PRO A 41 6.96 15.29 4.21
C PRO A 41 5.69 15.43 5.04
N LEU A 42 4.67 16.16 4.54
CA LEU A 42 3.38 16.35 5.21
C LEU A 42 2.56 15.06 5.29
N LEU A 43 2.79 14.12 4.37
CA LEU A 43 2.05 12.86 4.28
C LEU A 43 2.82 11.68 4.91
N LYS A 44 4.15 11.71 4.95
CA LYS A 44 4.95 10.59 5.45
C LYS A 44 4.63 10.28 6.92
N LYS A 45 4.40 9.00 7.22
CA LYS A 45 4.14 8.47 8.57
C LYS A 45 2.89 9.05 9.25
N THR A 46 1.89 9.50 8.49
CA THR A 46 0.60 9.94 9.03
C THR A 46 -0.50 8.90 8.85
N THR A 47 -1.62 9.09 9.55
CA THR A 47 -2.85 8.29 9.36
C THR A 47 -3.36 8.39 7.93
N MET A 48 -3.37 9.60 7.37
CA MET A 48 -3.75 9.88 5.98
C MET A 48 -2.94 9.07 4.95
N ALA A 49 -1.64 8.84 5.17
CA ALA A 49 -0.85 8.00 4.27
C ALA A 49 -1.32 6.53 4.25
N THR A 50 -1.71 6.01 5.41
CA THR A 50 -2.23 4.64 5.50
C THR A 50 -3.63 4.56 4.91
N GLU A 51 -4.48 5.56 5.19
CA GLU A 51 -5.81 5.69 4.61
C GLU A 51 -5.78 5.76 3.08
N ALA A 52 -4.88 6.55 2.49
CA ALA A 52 -4.72 6.63 1.04
C ALA A 52 -4.40 5.26 0.41
N MET A 53 -3.53 4.46 1.04
CA MET A 53 -3.23 3.10 0.57
C MET A 53 -4.41 2.16 0.78
N TYR A 54 -5.11 2.27 1.90
CA TYR A 54 -6.35 1.52 2.16
C TYR A 54 -7.39 1.80 1.08
N MET A 55 -7.65 3.07 0.72
CA MET A 55 -8.60 3.44 -0.31
C MET A 55 -8.24 2.86 -1.69
N MET A 56 -6.95 2.86 -2.05
CA MET A 56 -6.48 2.23 -3.28
C MET A 56 -6.71 0.70 -3.25
N MET A 57 -6.36 0.03 -2.16
CA MET A 57 -6.60 -1.41 -2.05
C MET A 57 -8.10 -1.74 -2.06
N ARG A 58 -8.91 -0.97 -1.33
CA ARG A 58 -10.37 -1.10 -1.29
C ARG A 58 -10.98 -0.97 -2.67
N ARG A 59 -10.60 0.03 -3.45
CA ARG A 59 -11.08 0.17 -4.82
C ARG A 59 -10.65 -1.00 -5.70
N ALA A 60 -9.40 -1.46 -5.60
CA ALA A 60 -8.92 -2.60 -6.38
C ALA A 60 -9.75 -3.87 -6.13
N PHE A 61 -10.05 -4.18 -4.86
CA PHE A 61 -10.76 -5.41 -4.50
C PHE A 61 -12.29 -5.27 -4.51
N ASP A 62 -12.85 -4.26 -3.86
CA ASP A 62 -14.30 -4.13 -3.65
C ASP A 62 -15.03 -3.56 -4.88
N GLU A 63 -14.40 -2.61 -5.60
CA GLU A 63 -15.07 -1.89 -6.69
C GLU A 63 -14.69 -2.47 -8.07
N LEU A 64 -13.42 -2.80 -8.26
CA LEU A 64 -12.90 -3.31 -9.53
C LEU A 64 -12.86 -4.84 -9.58
N CYS A 65 -13.12 -5.54 -8.47
CA CYS A 65 -13.14 -6.99 -8.36
C CYS A 65 -11.84 -7.67 -8.82
N TYR A 66 -10.69 -7.02 -8.63
CA TYR A 66 -9.39 -7.62 -8.94
C TYR A 66 -9.06 -8.71 -7.92
N ARG A 67 -8.38 -9.75 -8.41
CA ARG A 67 -8.04 -10.92 -7.61
C ARG A 67 -6.68 -10.81 -6.93
N ARG A 68 -5.84 -9.90 -7.42
CA ARG A 68 -4.47 -9.72 -6.95
C ARG A 68 -4.04 -8.26 -7.08
N CYS A 69 -3.57 -7.71 -5.97
CA CYS A 69 -2.92 -6.41 -5.90
C CYS A 69 -1.43 -6.61 -5.59
N GLU A 70 -0.56 -6.03 -6.41
CA GLU A 70 0.89 -6.22 -6.33
C GLU A 70 1.59 -4.97 -5.79
N TRP A 71 2.67 -5.20 -5.03
CA TRP A 71 3.62 -4.17 -4.64
C TRP A 71 5.02 -4.59 -5.07
N LYS A 72 5.77 -3.64 -5.61
CA LYS A 72 7.18 -3.83 -5.96
C LYS A 72 8.05 -2.71 -5.48
N CYS A 73 9.24 -3.07 -5.08
CA CYS A 73 10.28 -2.12 -4.77
C CYS A 73 11.66 -2.68 -5.11
N ASP A 74 12.65 -1.79 -5.06
CA ASP A 74 14.04 -2.20 -5.04
C ASP A 74 14.30 -3.06 -3.79
N ALA A 75 14.97 -4.18 -3.93
CA ALA A 75 15.31 -5.07 -2.81
C ALA A 75 16.11 -4.36 -1.70
N LEU A 76 16.87 -3.32 -2.06
CA LEU A 76 17.63 -2.47 -1.14
C LEU A 76 16.78 -1.38 -0.46
N ASN A 77 15.54 -1.15 -0.91
CA ASN A 77 14.65 -0.15 -0.31
C ASN A 77 13.93 -0.72 0.92
N ALA A 78 14.64 -0.80 2.04
CA ALA A 78 14.14 -1.33 3.31
C ALA A 78 12.84 -0.64 3.78
N ALA A 79 12.73 0.68 3.58
CA ALA A 79 11.55 1.43 3.96
C ALA A 79 10.30 0.98 3.17
N SER A 80 10.40 0.85 1.85
CA SER A 80 9.29 0.38 1.01
C SER A 80 8.93 -1.07 1.30
N ARG A 81 9.93 -1.94 1.53
CA ARG A 81 9.71 -3.34 1.94
C ARG A 81 8.95 -3.44 3.26
N LYS A 82 9.36 -2.65 4.26
CA LYS A 82 8.66 -2.58 5.56
C LYS A 82 7.23 -2.07 5.42
N THR A 83 7.00 -1.08 4.55
CA THR A 83 5.65 -0.56 4.27
C THR A 83 4.77 -1.63 3.62
N ALA A 84 5.25 -2.36 2.60
CA ALA A 84 4.50 -3.43 1.96
C ALA A 84 4.04 -4.48 2.99
N LEU A 85 4.97 -4.96 3.82
CA LEU A 85 4.68 -5.91 4.89
C LEU A 85 3.69 -5.36 5.92
N ARG A 86 3.85 -4.10 6.35
CA ARG A 86 2.92 -3.43 7.29
C ARG A 86 1.49 -3.35 6.71
N LEU A 87 1.37 -3.05 5.42
CA LEU A 87 0.08 -2.90 4.73
C LEU A 87 -0.61 -4.22 4.39
N GLY A 88 0.00 -5.37 4.68
CA GLY A 88 -0.63 -6.68 4.47
C GLY A 88 -0.17 -7.43 3.25
N PHE A 89 0.78 -6.89 2.48
CA PHE A 89 1.33 -7.62 1.35
C PHE A 89 2.26 -8.74 1.82
N THR A 90 2.07 -9.93 1.27
CA THR A 90 2.92 -11.11 1.48
C THR A 90 4.10 -11.07 0.51
N PHE A 91 5.31 -11.33 1.00
CA PHE A 91 6.51 -11.41 0.17
C PHE A 91 6.51 -12.70 -0.67
N GLU A 92 6.86 -12.60 -1.95
CA GLU A 92 6.81 -13.72 -2.88
C GLU A 92 8.16 -14.04 -3.56
N GLY A 93 9.12 -13.11 -3.51
CA GLY A 93 10.45 -13.37 -4.05
C GLY A 93 11.20 -12.12 -4.51
N ILE A 94 12.43 -12.35 -4.96
CA ILE A 94 13.29 -11.32 -5.55
C ILE A 94 13.67 -11.75 -6.95
N PHE A 95 13.37 -10.89 -7.93
CA PHE A 95 13.91 -11.03 -9.27
C PHE A 95 15.27 -10.36 -9.30
N ARG A 96 16.33 -11.18 -9.41
CA ARG A 96 17.71 -10.72 -9.51
C ARG A 96 17.96 -10.06 -10.85
N GLN A 97 18.71 -8.97 -10.84
CA GLN A 97 19.04 -8.16 -12.03
C GLN A 97 17.83 -7.77 -12.88
N ALA A 98 16.69 -7.52 -12.23
CA ALA A 98 15.44 -7.24 -12.93
C ALA A 98 15.50 -5.95 -13.75
N LEU A 99 16.29 -4.96 -13.32
CA LEU A 99 16.41 -3.64 -13.95
C LEU A 99 17.81 -3.05 -13.73
N VAL A 100 18.20 -2.12 -14.60
CA VAL A 100 19.27 -1.14 -14.35
C VAL A 100 18.63 0.23 -14.18
N TYR A 101 18.88 0.91 -13.06
CA TYR A 101 18.29 2.21 -12.76
C TYR A 101 19.27 3.09 -11.99
N LYS A 102 19.37 4.37 -12.36
CA LYS A 102 20.32 5.33 -11.78
C LYS A 102 21.77 4.80 -11.77
N GLY A 103 22.18 4.19 -12.89
CA GLY A 103 23.55 3.71 -13.08
C GLY A 103 23.95 2.48 -12.26
N ARG A 104 23.00 1.75 -11.64
CA ARG A 104 23.29 0.52 -10.90
C ARG A 104 22.29 -0.60 -11.18
N ASN A 105 22.69 -1.82 -10.84
CA ASN A 105 21.79 -2.97 -10.75
C ASN A 105 20.63 -2.70 -9.78
N ARG A 106 19.44 -3.23 -10.11
CA ARG A 106 18.28 -3.27 -9.23
C ARG A 106 17.65 -4.66 -9.29
N ASP A 107 17.76 -5.34 -8.15
CA ASP A 107 16.92 -6.49 -7.83
C ASP A 107 15.53 -6.00 -7.42
N THR A 108 14.48 -6.68 -7.84
CA THR A 108 13.09 -6.28 -7.54
C THR A 108 12.47 -7.26 -6.56
N ALA A 109 12.12 -6.78 -5.38
CA ALA A 109 11.34 -7.51 -4.39
C ALA A 109 9.84 -7.40 -4.73
N TRP A 110 9.17 -8.55 -4.76
CA TRP A 110 7.76 -8.67 -5.10
C TRP A 110 6.92 -9.07 -3.89
N TYR A 111 5.76 -8.43 -3.78
CA TYR A 111 4.78 -8.71 -2.77
C TYR A 111 3.37 -8.68 -3.35
N SER A 112 2.41 -9.34 -2.69
CA SER A 112 1.01 -9.33 -3.12
C SER A 112 0.00 -9.36 -1.98
N VAL A 113 -1.21 -8.89 -2.26
CA VAL A 113 -2.43 -9.26 -1.55
C VAL A 113 -3.36 -9.92 -2.56
N VAL A 114 -4.02 -11.01 -2.15
CA VAL A 114 -5.04 -11.70 -2.95
C VAL A 114 -6.43 -11.45 -2.39
N ASP A 115 -7.44 -11.55 -3.26
CA ASP A 115 -8.88 -11.42 -2.95
C ASP A 115 -9.29 -12.14 -1.65
N LYS A 116 -8.87 -13.39 -1.47
CA LYS A 116 -9.20 -14.20 -0.28
C LYS A 116 -8.71 -13.60 1.04
N ASN A 117 -7.61 -12.85 1.02
CA ASN A 117 -7.04 -12.23 2.21
C ASN A 117 -7.65 -10.85 2.48
N TRP A 118 -8.28 -10.24 1.47
CA TRP A 118 -8.75 -8.87 1.52
C TRP A 118 -9.82 -8.61 2.59
N PRO A 119 -10.89 -9.41 2.77
CA PRO A 119 -11.93 -9.11 3.77
C PRO A 119 -11.38 -8.93 5.19
N LYS A 120 -10.40 -9.75 5.56
CA LYS A 120 -9.73 -9.70 6.86
C LYS A 120 -8.80 -8.50 6.97
N LEU A 121 -8.03 -8.24 5.93
CA LEU A 121 -7.12 -7.11 5.87
C LEU A 121 -7.89 -5.78 5.91
N LYS A 122 -9.01 -5.69 5.19
CA LYS A 122 -9.97 -4.58 5.22
C LYS A 122 -10.44 -4.31 6.65
N LYS A 123 -10.92 -5.32 7.36
CA LYS A 123 -11.33 -5.20 8.77
C LYS A 123 -10.19 -4.66 9.66
N SER A 124 -8.95 -5.08 9.39
CA SER A 124 -7.79 -4.58 10.13
C SER A 124 -7.54 -3.09 9.89
N PHE A 125 -7.64 -2.63 8.64
CA PHE A 125 -7.57 -1.20 8.30
C PHE A 125 -8.71 -0.41 8.94
N GLU A 126 -9.94 -0.91 8.86
CA GLU A 126 -11.12 -0.24 9.44
C GLU A 126 -11.01 -0.10 10.97
N ILE A 127 -10.49 -1.11 11.67
CA ILE A 127 -10.21 -1.01 13.11
C ILE A 127 -9.08 -0.02 13.37
N TRP A 128 -7.99 -0.08 12.59
CA TRP A 128 -6.85 0.81 12.80
C TRP A 128 -7.17 2.28 12.55
N LEU A 129 -8.04 2.58 11.56
CA LEU A 129 -8.45 3.93 11.16
C LEU A 129 -9.52 4.53 12.06
N ARG A 130 -10.06 3.78 13.02
CA ARG A 130 -11.02 4.30 14.00
C ARG A 130 -10.42 5.45 14.80
N PRO A 131 -11.17 6.54 15.05
CA PRO A 131 -10.69 7.64 15.90
C PRO A 131 -10.23 7.16 17.27
N GLU A 132 -10.88 6.13 17.82
CA GLU A 132 -10.54 5.58 19.15
C GLU A 132 -9.13 4.95 19.19
N ASN A 133 -8.54 4.61 18.05
CA ASN A 133 -7.18 4.08 18.00
C ASN A 133 -6.10 5.18 18.06
N PHE A 134 -6.47 6.47 18.14
CA PHE A 134 -5.51 7.58 18.20
C PHE A 134 -5.74 8.45 19.43
N ASN A 135 -4.67 8.85 20.10
CA ASN A 135 -4.74 9.82 21.21
C ASN A 135 -4.87 11.27 20.70
N SER A 136 -4.97 12.24 21.62
CA SER A 136 -5.12 13.66 21.26
C SER A 136 -3.90 14.26 20.54
N GLN A 137 -2.74 13.60 20.61
CA GLN A 137 -1.53 13.94 19.88
C GLN A 137 -1.45 13.26 18.50
N GLY A 138 -2.44 12.42 18.15
CA GLY A 138 -2.48 11.69 16.88
C GLY A 138 -1.61 10.43 16.84
N GLU A 139 -1.13 9.96 17.99
CA GLU A 139 -0.35 8.72 18.10
C GLU A 139 -1.29 7.51 18.18
N GLN A 140 -0.96 6.47 17.42
CA GLN A 140 -1.73 5.22 17.43
C GLN A 140 -1.57 4.48 18.78
N GLN A 141 -2.65 3.93 19.30
CA GLN A 141 -2.64 3.07 20.50
C GLN A 141 -2.23 1.64 20.16
N ILE A 142 -2.78 1.09 19.07
CA ILE A 142 -2.42 -0.23 18.54
C ILE A 142 -1.97 -0.07 17.08
N SER A 143 -0.88 -0.73 16.73
CA SER A 143 -0.36 -0.70 15.37
C SER A 143 -1.21 -1.54 14.41
N LEU A 144 -1.21 -1.17 13.13
CA LEU A 144 -1.89 -1.95 12.09
C LEU A 144 -1.39 -3.40 12.05
N SER A 145 -0.10 -3.63 12.28
CA SER A 145 0.48 -4.98 12.31
C SER A 145 -0.04 -5.80 13.48
N GLU A 146 -0.17 -5.21 14.67
CA GLU A 146 -0.74 -5.90 15.84
C GLU A 146 -2.21 -6.27 15.62
N ILE A 147 -3.03 -5.32 15.13
CA ILE A 147 -4.45 -5.59 14.81
C ILE A 147 -4.58 -6.75 13.84
N ARG A 148 -3.76 -6.76 12.78
CA ARG A 148 -3.74 -7.85 11.80
C ARG A 148 -3.38 -9.19 12.44
N ASN A 149 -2.31 -9.22 13.23
CA ASN A 149 -1.86 -10.44 13.91
C ASN A 149 -2.93 -10.99 14.87
N HIS A 150 -3.68 -10.13 15.56
CA HIS A 150 -4.78 -10.55 16.43
C HIS A 150 -5.96 -11.14 15.66
N LEU A 151 -6.23 -10.64 14.46
CA LEU A 151 -7.25 -11.23 13.59
C LEU A 151 -6.74 -12.53 12.94
N ASP A 152 -5.43 -12.72 12.82
CA ASP A 152 -4.72 -13.89 12.28
C ASP A 152 -4.68 -15.13 13.20
N VAL A 153 -5.34 -15.09 14.36
CA VAL A 153 -5.70 -16.26 15.19
C VAL A 153 -6.90 -17.02 14.61
#